data_AF-A0A3L7VZ64-F1
#
_entry.id   AF-A0A3L7VZ64-F1
#
_cell.length_a   1.000
_cell.length_b   1.000
_cell.length_c   1.000
_cell.angle_alpha   90.00
_cell.angle_beta   90.00
_cell.angle_gamma   90.00
#
_symmetry.space_group_name_H-M   'P 1'
#
loop_
_entity.id
_entity.type
_entity.pdbx_description
1 polymer ?
#
loop_
_entity_poly.entity_id
_entity_poly.type
_entity_poly.pdbx_seq_one_letter_code
_entity_poly.pdbx_strand_id
1 'polypeptide(L)'
;MALFTLPFMHPVEFFIALGIGGAFVAIFQMSAMSAERRETSWVRRYMTGPNSKVFWGVAWLAWAVVFGLLLGTFEDKTAASPYGSVGLVALFSGFFLMMGFIWSAIGE
;
A
#
# COMPACT_ATOMS: atom_id res chain seq x y z
N MET A 1 10.39 -2.56 -30.64
CA MET A 1 9.41 -3.36 -31.42
C MET A 1 8.58 -4.32 -30.56
N ALA A 2 9.13 -4.95 -29.51
CA ALA A 2 8.38 -5.90 -28.67
C ALA A 2 7.20 -5.30 -27.89
N LEU A 3 7.22 -3.99 -27.58
CA LEU A 3 6.19 -3.36 -26.75
C LEU A 3 4.78 -3.35 -27.41
N PHE A 4 4.73 -3.28 -28.74
CA PHE A 4 3.47 -3.26 -29.50
C PHE A 4 2.86 -4.65 -29.71
N THR A 5 3.64 -5.72 -29.55
CA THR A 5 3.16 -7.11 -29.69
C THR A 5 2.80 -7.76 -28.36
N LEU A 6 3.19 -7.15 -27.23
CA LEU A 6 2.86 -7.62 -25.88
C LEU A 6 1.36 -7.91 -25.64
N PRO A 7 0.40 -7.08 -26.10
CA PRO A 7 -1.02 -7.36 -25.88
C PRO A 7 -1.50 -8.63 -26.59
N PHE A 8 -0.79 -9.06 -27.64
CA PHE A 8 -1.15 -10.22 -28.44
C PHE A 8 -0.39 -11.49 -28.01
N MET A 9 0.82 -11.34 -27.44
CA MET A 9 1.62 -12.48 -26.96
C MET A 9 1.37 -12.82 -25.49
N HIS A 10 1.07 -11.81 -24.66
CA HIS A 10 0.84 -11.93 -23.21
C HIS A 10 -0.37 -11.08 -22.79
N PRO A 11 -1.58 -11.39 -23.31
CA PRO A 11 -2.77 -10.54 -23.12
C PRO A 11 -3.13 -10.37 -21.65
N VAL A 12 -3.06 -11.45 -20.86
CA VAL A 12 -3.48 -11.44 -19.46
C VAL A 12 -2.54 -10.57 -18.62
N GLU A 13 -1.23 -10.79 -18.75
CA GLU A 13 -0.21 -10.04 -18.03
C GLU A 13 -0.24 -8.56 -18.39
N PHE A 14 -0.48 -8.24 -19.67
CA PHE A 14 -0.64 -6.87 -20.14
C PHE A 14 -1.82 -6.15 -19.47
N PHE A 15 -3.01 -6.77 -19.44
CA PHE A 15 -4.19 -6.16 -18.82
C PHE A 15 -4.09 -6.06 -17.29
N ILE A 16 -3.41 -7.00 -16.63
CA ILE A 16 -3.11 -6.90 -15.19
C ILE A 16 -2.18 -5.70 -14.94
N ALA A 17 -1.10 -5.57 -15.70
CA ALA A 17 -0.18 -4.43 -15.57
C ALA A 17 -0.88 -3.10 -15.86
N LEU A 18 -1.72 -3.04 -16.90
CA LEU A 18 -2.55 -1.87 -17.22
C LEU A 18 -3.50 -1.52 -16.07
N GLY A 19 -4.18 -2.52 -15.50
CA GLY A 19 -5.07 -2.34 -14.37
C GLY A 19 -4.36 -1.80 -13.13
N ILE A 20 -3.19 -2.35 -12.80
CA ILE A 20 -2.35 -1.89 -11.68
C ILE A 20 -1.87 -0.45 -11.94
N GLY A 21 -1.38 -0.16 -13.15
CA GLY A 21 -0.96 1.20 -13.52
C GLY A 21 -2.09 2.22 -13.43
N GLY A 22 -3.28 1.87 -13.92
CA GLY A 22 -4.47 2.70 -13.79
C GLY A 22 -4.89 2.93 -12.34
N ALA A 23 -4.80 1.90 -11.49
CA ALA A 23 -5.07 2.01 -10.06
C ALA A 23 -4.10 2.97 -9.36
N PHE A 24 -2.81 2.94 -9.69
CA PHE A 24 -1.84 3.90 -9.15
C PHE A 24 -2.20 5.35 -9.50
N VAL A 25 -2.50 5.62 -10.77
CA VAL A 25 -2.91 6.96 -11.22
C VAL A 25 -4.17 7.42 -10.49
N ALA A 26 -5.17 6.54 -10.37
CA ALA A 26 -6.40 6.84 -9.65
C ALA A 26 -6.12 7.17 -8.17
N ILE A 27 -5.27 6.38 -7.49
CA ILE A 27 -4.89 6.62 -6.09
C ILE A 27 -4.17 7.96 -5.95
N PHE A 28 -3.20 8.26 -6.81
CA PHE A 28 -2.49 9.55 -6.76
C PHE A 28 -3.42 10.73 -6.99
N GLN A 29 -4.33 10.63 -7.95
CA GLN A 29 -5.34 11.64 -8.20
C GLN A 29 -6.25 11.83 -6.98
N MET A 30 -6.74 10.74 -6.37
CA MET A 30 -7.57 10.82 -5.17
C MET A 30 -6.83 11.43 -3.98
N SER A 31 -5.55 11.09 -3.81
CA SER A 31 -4.69 11.67 -2.76
C SER A 31 -4.46 13.16 -2.97
N ALA A 32 -4.27 13.61 -4.21
CA ALA A 32 -4.13 15.03 -4.55
C ALA A 32 -5.41 15.84 -4.26
N MET A 33 -6.58 15.24 -4.47
CA MET A 33 -7.89 15.85 -4.19
C MET A 33 -8.35 15.67 -2.73
N SER A 34 -7.54 15.03 -1.87
CA SER A 34 -7.97 14.66 -0.51
C SER A 34 -8.32 15.87 0.37
N ALA A 35 -7.72 17.04 0.10
CA ALA A 35 -7.98 18.28 0.84
C ALA A 35 -9.39 18.85 0.60
N GLU A 36 -10.03 18.55 -0.54
CA GLU A 36 -11.36 19.07 -0.92
C GLU A 36 -12.50 18.09 -0.61
N ARG A 37 -12.18 16.84 -0.26
CA ARG A 37 -13.18 15.82 0.02
C ARG A 37 -13.72 15.96 1.44
N ARG A 38 -15.05 16.02 1.57
CA ARG A 38 -15.75 15.92 2.86
C ARG A 38 -15.40 14.59 3.51
N GLU A 39 -14.96 14.62 4.77
CA GLU A 39 -14.58 13.41 5.50
C GLU A 39 -15.67 12.35 5.43
N THR A 40 -15.33 11.19 4.86
CA THR A 40 -16.23 10.04 4.80
C THR A 40 -16.53 9.55 6.21
N SER A 41 -17.81 9.33 6.54
CA SER A 41 -18.25 8.95 7.90
C SER A 41 -17.55 7.70 8.45
N TRP A 42 -17.15 6.78 7.57
CA TRP A 42 -16.37 5.59 7.94
C TRP A 42 -14.94 5.94 8.37
N VAL A 43 -14.25 6.82 7.66
CA VAL A 43 -12.89 7.28 8.00
C VAL A 43 -12.91 7.93 9.38
N ARG A 44 -13.90 8.80 9.62
CA ARG A 44 -14.06 9.46 10.92
C ARG A 44 -14.36 8.50 12.07
N ARG A 45 -15.08 7.41 11.80
CA ARG A 45 -15.46 6.43 12.82
C ARG A 45 -14.33 5.45 13.15
N TYR A 46 -13.59 4.97 12.15
CA TYR A 46 -12.63 3.88 12.32
C TYR A 46 -11.17 4.34 12.30
N MET A 47 -10.81 5.37 11.52
CA MET A 47 -9.42 5.82 11.38
C MET A 47 -9.07 6.97 12.33
N THR A 48 -10.01 7.88 12.60
CA THR A 48 -9.80 9.03 13.51
C THR A 48 -10.77 9.06 14.69
N GLY A 49 -11.53 7.97 14.88
CA GLY A 49 -12.49 7.85 15.98
C GLY A 49 -11.87 7.40 17.32
N PRO A 50 -12.69 7.26 18.38
CA PRO A 50 -12.21 6.91 19.72
C PRO A 50 -11.47 5.56 19.80
N ASN A 51 -11.77 4.63 18.90
CA ASN A 51 -11.16 3.30 18.87
C ASN A 51 -10.08 3.15 17.76
N SER A 52 -9.55 4.27 17.26
CA SER A 52 -8.56 4.27 16.18
C SER A 52 -7.26 3.56 16.56
N LYS A 53 -6.86 3.59 17.84
CA LYS A 53 -5.68 2.87 18.36
C LYS A 53 -5.72 1.37 18.07
N VAL A 54 -6.88 0.74 18.28
CA VAL A 54 -7.04 -0.69 18.03
C VAL A 54 -6.95 -0.98 16.53
N PHE A 55 -7.58 -0.15 15.69
CA PHE A 55 -7.50 -0.31 14.24
C PHE A 55 -6.06 -0.20 13.74
N TRP A 56 -5.35 0.87 14.10
CA TRP A 56 -3.97 1.08 13.67
C TRP A 56 -3.00 0.05 14.27
N GLY A 57 -3.23 -0.37 15.52
CA GLY A 57 -2.42 -1.42 16.17
C GLY A 57 -2.59 -2.78 15.50
N VAL A 58 -3.82 -3.16 15.16
CA VAL A 58 -4.09 -4.38 14.39
C VAL A 58 -3.51 -4.28 12.98
N ALA A 59 -3.64 -3.14 12.31
CA ALA A 59 -3.06 -2.93 10.99
C ALA A 59 -1.53 -3.01 11.00
N TRP A 60 -0.87 -2.47 12.03
CA TRP A 60 0.57 -2.57 12.22
C TRP A 60 1.02 -4.03 12.49
N LEU A 61 0.31 -4.75 13.35
CA LEU A 61 0.59 -6.17 13.60
C LEU A 61 0.39 -7.02 12.34
N ALA A 62 -0.71 -6.82 11.63
CA ALA A 62 -0.99 -7.51 10.38
C ALA A 62 0.12 -7.23 9.35
N TRP A 63 0.56 -5.97 9.22
CA TRP A 63 1.67 -5.59 8.36
C TRP A 63 2.98 -6.30 8.76
N ALA A 64 3.31 -6.33 10.05
CA ALA A 64 4.53 -6.97 10.55
C ALA A 64 4.53 -8.49 10.26
N VAL A 65 3.39 -9.15 10.45
CA VAL A 65 3.23 -10.57 10.12
C VAL A 65 3.35 -10.80 8.61
N VAL A 66 2.62 -10.03 7.80
CA VAL A 66 2.59 -10.19 6.35
C VAL A 66 3.98 -9.95 5.74
N PHE A 67 4.63 -8.83 6.05
CA PHE A 67 5.96 -8.54 5.49
C PHE A 67 7.08 -9.34 6.16
N GLY A 68 6.96 -9.66 7.44
CA GLY A 68 7.92 -10.55 8.12
C GLY A 68 7.96 -11.95 7.48
N LEU A 69 6.82 -12.45 6.99
CA LEU A 69 6.75 -13.73 6.27
C LEU A 69 7.07 -13.57 4.77
N LEU A 70 6.63 -12.49 4.13
CA LEU A 70 6.82 -12.30 2.68
C LEU A 70 8.25 -11.96 2.30
N LEU A 71 8.99 -11.18 3.09
CA LEU A 71 10.31 -10.68 2.69
C LEU A 71 11.30 -11.83 2.42
N GLY A 72 11.29 -12.89 3.24
CA GLY A 72 12.12 -14.07 3.01
C GLY A 72 11.79 -14.84 1.72
N THR A 73 10.60 -14.65 1.14
CA THR A 73 10.21 -15.33 -0.12
C THR A 73 10.72 -14.63 -1.37
N PHE A 74 11.18 -13.37 -1.25
CA PHE A 74 11.58 -12.52 -2.37
C PHE A 74 13.08 -12.24 -2.46
N GLU A 75 13.89 -12.89 -1.61
CA GLU A 75 15.34 -12.68 -1.50
C GLU A 75 16.07 -12.91 -2.83
N ASP A 76 15.60 -13.85 -3.66
CA ASP A 76 16.18 -14.18 -4.98
C ASP A 76 15.37 -13.66 -6.18
N LYS A 77 14.23 -13.00 -5.95
CA LYS A 77 13.18 -12.77 -6.98
C LYS A 77 12.94 -11.31 -7.29
N THR A 78 13.66 -10.40 -6.64
CA THR A 78 13.52 -8.95 -6.81
C THR A 78 14.86 -8.35 -7.26
N ALA A 79 14.90 -7.05 -7.62
CA ALA A 79 16.05 -6.38 -8.27
C ALA A 79 17.43 -6.63 -7.60
N ALA A 80 18.55 -6.16 -8.17
CA ALA A 80 19.94 -6.46 -7.77
C ALA A 80 20.39 -6.19 -6.30
N SER A 81 19.45 -5.95 -5.38
CA SER A 81 19.62 -5.81 -3.93
C SER A 81 18.71 -6.82 -3.20
N PRO A 82 19.13 -7.39 -2.06
CA PRO A 82 18.27 -8.21 -1.20
C PRO A 82 16.95 -7.48 -0.93
N TYR A 83 15.81 -8.16 -1.13
CA TYR A 83 14.43 -7.68 -0.96
C TYR A 83 13.92 -6.63 -1.98
N GLY A 84 14.79 -6.05 -2.80
CA GLY A 84 14.49 -5.16 -3.93
C GLY A 84 13.33 -4.16 -3.70
N SER A 85 12.37 -4.14 -4.63
CA SER A 85 11.20 -3.25 -4.57
C SER A 85 10.20 -3.60 -3.46
N VAL A 86 10.13 -4.86 -3.06
CA VAL A 86 9.19 -5.34 -2.02
C VAL A 86 9.61 -4.81 -0.65
N GLY A 87 10.90 -4.78 -0.35
CA GLY A 87 11.43 -4.16 0.86
C GLY A 87 11.13 -2.67 0.94
N LEU A 88 11.16 -1.97 -0.19
CA LEU A 88 10.85 -0.54 -0.29
C LEU A 88 9.36 -0.27 0.00
N VAL A 89 8.47 -1.11 -0.57
CA VAL A 89 7.03 -1.06 -0.25
C VAL A 89 6.77 -1.35 1.22
N ALA A 90 7.44 -2.37 1.78
CA ALA A 90 7.34 -2.71 3.19
C ALA A 90 7.72 -1.49 4.05
N LEU A 91 8.89 -0.89 3.80
CA LEU A 91 9.40 0.24 4.56
C LEU A 91 8.43 1.43 4.55
N PHE A 92 7.95 1.85 3.38
CA PHE A 92 7.01 2.99 3.30
C PHE A 92 5.66 2.67 3.93
N SER A 93 5.08 1.50 3.65
CA SER A 93 3.79 1.13 4.25
C SER A 93 3.86 1.00 5.77
N GLY A 94 4.96 0.42 6.29
CA GLY A 94 5.20 0.29 7.72
C GLY A 94 5.37 1.64 8.42
N PHE A 95 6.09 2.59 7.79
CA PHE A 95 6.23 3.95 8.31
C PHE A 95 4.87 4.63 8.46
N PHE A 96 4.01 4.60 7.43
CA PHE A 96 2.69 5.23 7.49
C PHE A 96 1.75 4.55 8.50
N LEU A 97 1.80 3.22 8.62
CA LEU A 97 1.03 2.49 9.64
C LEU A 97 1.47 2.87 11.06
N MET A 98 2.79 2.95 11.30
CA MET A 98 3.32 3.38 12.59
C MET A 98 2.98 4.83 12.91
N MET A 99 3.08 5.74 11.94
CA MET A 99 2.66 7.11 12.12
C MET A 99 1.18 7.21 12.45
N GLY A 100 0.31 6.47 11.74
CA GLY A 100 -1.11 6.40 12.05
C GLY A 100 -1.38 5.88 13.47
N PHE A 101 -0.65 4.84 13.89
CA PHE A 101 -0.74 4.31 15.26
C PHE A 101 -0.30 5.33 16.31
N ILE A 102 0.87 5.94 16.15
CA ILE A 102 1.39 6.96 17.08
C ILE A 102 0.42 8.15 17.17
N TRP A 103 -0.10 8.61 16.05
CA TRP A 103 -1.03 9.74 16.01
C TRP A 103 -2.35 9.39 16.71
N SER A 104 -2.86 8.18 16.50
CA SER A 104 -4.01 7.67 17.24
C SER A 104 -3.72 7.53 18.74
N ALA A 105 -2.48 7.18 19.12
CA ALA A 105 -2.01 7.00 20.49
C ALA A 105 -1.96 8.31 21.29
N ILE A 106 -1.49 9.38 20.64
CA ILE A 106 -1.24 10.70 21.25
C ILE A 106 -2.50 11.57 21.29
N GLY A 107 -3.44 11.40 20.36
CA GLY A 107 -4.67 12.19 20.27
C GLY A 107 -5.73 11.93 21.34
N GLU A 108 -5.41 11.19 22.41
CA GLU A 108 -6.25 10.96 23.60
C GLU A 108 -5.93 11.93 24.74
#